data_AF-A0A6C0I9M6-F1
#
_entry.id   AF-A0A6C0I9M6-F1
#
_cell.length_a   1.000
_cell.length_b   1.000
_cell.length_c   1.000
_cell.angle_alpha   90.00
_cell.angle_beta   90.00
_cell.angle_gamma   90.00
#
_symmetry.space_group_name_H-M   'P 1'
#
loop_
_entity.id
_entity.type
_entity.pdbx_description
1 polymer ?
#
loop_
_entity_poly.entity_id
_entity_poly.type
_entity_poly.pdbx_seq_one_letter_code
_entity_poly.pdbx_strand_id
1 'polypeptide(L)'
;MTMINGIEIDHIQIPENDIHSAISNNDPLDSKLHVIMVISNPCQYARRYILAREFIKRMELEADIILYNVELAYGSDKFYVTDSKNKRHLQLRGDDCIPIWHKENMINIGIRKLLPSSWKAVAWIDADVEFENVHWASDTLKILNGCKDIVQVFSHAVDMDKDQNAMSIFPSFGFQLTKGRSYGGNGINMWHPGFAWACTRRAYEKMGGLYERSVLGAGDHNMALALIGNGEKSVNIDTTQDYKDSVIDFECRVRGLRLGYVPGVIRHYFHGSKKNRKYSERWKILVDNEYSPSEHMRVRKSDGLLVPTATCPPRLLADIRKYFQERNEDEGF
;
A
#
# COMPACT_ATOMS: atom_id res chain seq x y z
N MET A 1 7.19 -44.23 19.73
CA MET A 1 7.48 -43.07 20.58
C MET A 1 8.93 -43.14 21.03
N THR A 2 9.80 -42.58 20.20
CA THR A 2 11.22 -42.41 20.42
C THR A 2 11.41 -41.15 21.26
N MET A 3 12.13 -41.29 22.37
CA MET A 3 12.41 -40.21 23.30
C MET A 3 13.92 -39.95 23.36
N ILE A 4 14.34 -38.71 23.14
CA ILE A 4 15.73 -38.27 23.33
C ILE A 4 15.70 -37.10 24.32
N ASN A 5 16.42 -37.22 25.44
CA ASN A 5 16.45 -36.20 26.50
C ASN A 5 15.06 -35.76 26.99
N GLY A 6 14.09 -36.68 27.04
CA GLY A 6 12.72 -36.37 27.45
C GLY A 6 11.86 -35.65 26.40
N ILE A 7 12.34 -35.52 25.16
CA ILE A 7 11.60 -34.95 24.03
C ILE A 7 11.16 -36.09 23.10
N GLU A 8 9.87 -36.09 22.76
CA GLU A 8 9.31 -36.99 21.75
C GLU A 8 9.69 -36.52 20.35
N ILE A 9 10.33 -37.38 19.57
CA ILE A 9 10.81 -37.04 18.22
C ILE A 9 9.96 -37.66 17.11
N ASP A 10 9.08 -38.61 17.44
CA ASP A 10 8.20 -39.25 16.46
C ASP A 10 6.94 -38.41 16.17
N HIS A 11 6.57 -37.50 17.09
CA HIS A 11 5.43 -36.62 16.93
C HIS A 11 5.80 -35.41 16.08
N ILE A 12 5.85 -35.62 14.76
CA ILE A 12 6.19 -34.58 13.79
C ILE A 12 4.92 -33.80 13.42
N GLN A 13 4.82 -32.56 13.89
CA GLN A 13 3.81 -31.61 13.42
C GLN A 13 4.34 -30.85 12.20
N ILE A 14 3.84 -31.18 11.01
CA ILE A 14 4.07 -30.38 9.80
C ILE A 14 2.83 -29.50 9.60
N PRO A 15 2.88 -28.21 9.96
CA PRO A 15 1.75 -27.32 9.72
C PRO A 15 1.49 -27.20 8.21
N GLU A 16 0.21 -27.31 7.82
CA GLU A 16 -0.20 -27.13 6.43
C GLU A 16 0.16 -25.71 5.95
N ASN A 17 0.88 -25.63 4.84
CA ASN A 17 1.27 -24.36 4.22
C ASN A 17 0.37 -24.12 3.00
N ASP A 18 -0.80 -23.54 3.25
CA ASP A 18 -1.81 -23.24 2.25
C ASP A 18 -1.28 -22.39 1.09
N ILE A 19 -0.41 -21.41 1.38
CA ILE A 19 0.26 -20.57 0.38
C ILE A 19 1.15 -21.40 -0.54
N HIS A 20 1.98 -22.30 0.02
CA HIS A 20 2.84 -23.15 -0.78
C HIS A 20 2.04 -24.14 -1.63
N SER A 21 0.96 -24.70 -1.06
CA SER A 21 0.03 -25.56 -1.80
C SER A 21 -0.63 -24.81 -2.96
N ALA A 22 -1.07 -23.58 -2.74
CA ALA A 22 -1.68 -22.75 -3.79
C ALA A 22 -0.70 -22.45 -4.93
N ILE A 23 0.54 -22.07 -4.64
CA ILE A 23 1.56 -21.82 -5.68
C ILE A 23 1.86 -23.10 -6.50
N SER A 24 1.90 -24.24 -5.83
CA SER A 24 2.24 -25.51 -6.47
C SER A 24 1.11 -26.06 -7.34
N ASN A 25 -0.14 -25.89 -6.90
CA ASN A 25 -1.28 -26.64 -7.43
C ASN A 25 -2.32 -25.80 -8.17
N ASN A 26 -2.40 -24.49 -7.91
CA ASN A 26 -3.39 -23.65 -8.58
C ASN A 26 -2.87 -23.16 -9.94
N ASP A 27 -3.79 -23.09 -10.90
CA ASP A 27 -3.59 -22.26 -12.08
C ASP A 27 -3.66 -20.76 -11.72
N PRO A 28 -2.96 -19.87 -12.45
CA PRO A 28 -3.12 -18.43 -12.28
C PRO A 28 -4.57 -17.98 -12.50
N LEU A 29 -5.07 -17.06 -11.65
CA LEU A 29 -6.43 -16.50 -11.77
C LEU A 29 -6.68 -15.80 -13.13
N ASP A 30 -5.62 -15.21 -13.69
CA ASP A 30 -5.62 -14.51 -14.97
C ASP A 30 -4.28 -14.75 -15.69
N SER A 31 -4.22 -14.39 -16.97
CA SER A 31 -2.99 -14.48 -17.78
C SER A 31 -1.93 -13.46 -17.38
N LYS A 32 -2.34 -12.28 -16.91
CA LYS A 32 -1.46 -11.22 -16.43
C LYS A 32 -2.06 -10.50 -15.22
N LEU A 33 -1.20 -10.06 -14.32
CA LEU A 33 -1.59 -9.24 -13.17
C LEU A 33 -1.63 -7.76 -13.58
N HIS A 34 -2.75 -7.10 -13.35
CA HIS A 34 -2.84 -5.65 -13.54
C HIS A 34 -2.13 -4.95 -12.38
N VAL A 35 -1.20 -4.03 -12.67
CA VAL A 35 -0.40 -3.34 -11.64
C VAL A 35 -0.63 -1.84 -11.75
N ILE A 36 -1.05 -1.20 -10.65
CA ILE A 36 -1.17 0.25 -10.54
C ILE A 36 0.04 0.80 -9.78
N MET A 37 0.77 1.73 -10.40
CA MET A 37 1.74 2.58 -9.72
C MET A 37 1.21 4.01 -9.71
N VAL A 38 1.36 4.69 -8.57
CA VAL A 38 0.94 6.07 -8.41
C VAL A 38 2.10 6.95 -7.95
N ILE A 39 2.17 8.16 -8.49
CA ILE A 39 3.13 9.17 -8.03
C ILE A 39 2.45 10.52 -7.83
N SER A 40 2.57 11.03 -6.61
CA SER A 40 2.28 12.40 -6.24
C SER A 40 3.52 12.96 -5.54
N ASN A 41 3.97 14.14 -5.95
CA ASN A 41 5.23 14.72 -5.47
C ASN A 41 5.10 16.25 -5.29
N PRO A 42 4.38 16.71 -4.25
CA PRO A 42 4.11 18.13 -4.06
C PRO A 42 5.34 18.99 -3.76
N CYS A 43 6.46 18.36 -3.37
CA CYS A 43 7.73 19.03 -3.10
C CYS A 43 8.76 18.85 -4.22
N GLN A 44 8.38 18.21 -5.33
CA GLN A 44 9.25 17.92 -6.48
C GLN A 44 10.59 17.25 -6.12
N TYR A 45 10.61 16.38 -5.10
CA TYR A 45 11.81 15.62 -4.76
C TYR A 45 12.25 14.76 -5.94
N ALA A 46 13.47 14.98 -6.43
CA ALA A 46 14.01 14.32 -7.62
C ALA A 46 14.08 12.80 -7.46
N ARG A 47 14.44 12.32 -6.27
CA ARG A 47 14.61 10.89 -5.97
C ARG A 47 13.34 10.09 -6.20
N ARG A 48 12.17 10.65 -5.90
CA ARG A 48 10.86 10.00 -6.15
C ARG A 48 10.64 9.77 -7.65
N TYR A 49 10.99 10.72 -8.49
CA TYR A 49 10.87 10.58 -9.95
C TYR A 49 11.88 9.58 -10.52
N ILE A 50 13.11 9.56 -10.00
CA ILE A 50 14.14 8.58 -10.38
C ILE A 50 13.65 7.17 -10.05
N LEU A 51 13.21 6.92 -8.81
CA LEU A 51 12.71 5.62 -8.36
C LEU A 51 11.49 5.17 -9.17
N ALA A 52 10.53 6.07 -9.44
CA ALA A 52 9.39 5.74 -10.29
C ALA A 52 9.79 5.35 -11.72
N ARG A 53 10.78 6.02 -12.31
CA ARG A 53 11.29 5.65 -13.65
C ARG A 53 12.03 4.32 -13.63
N GLU A 54 12.81 4.05 -12.60
CA GLU A 54 13.49 2.77 -12.41
C GLU A 54 12.47 1.63 -12.23
N PHE A 55 11.46 1.84 -11.40
CA PHE A 55 10.37 0.89 -11.19
C PHE A 55 9.61 0.60 -12.49
N ILE A 56 9.22 1.63 -13.25
CA ILE A 56 8.53 1.45 -14.54
C ILE A 56 9.39 0.59 -15.48
N LYS A 57 10.68 0.91 -15.63
CA LYS A 57 11.59 0.15 -16.49
C LYS A 57 11.69 -1.31 -16.05
N ARG A 58 11.78 -1.60 -14.74
CA ARG A 58 11.78 -2.97 -14.22
C ARG A 58 10.48 -3.69 -14.56
N MET A 59 9.33 -3.06 -14.31
CA MET A 59 8.01 -3.64 -14.58
C MET A 59 7.74 -3.85 -16.07
N GLU A 60 8.31 -3.04 -16.96
CA GLU A 60 8.18 -3.24 -18.42
C GLU A 60 8.93 -4.49 -18.92
N LEU A 61 9.88 -5.02 -18.14
CA LEU A 61 10.58 -6.27 -18.43
C LEU A 61 9.84 -7.52 -17.92
N GLU A 62 8.83 -7.34 -17.05
CA GLU A 62 8.05 -8.43 -16.48
C GLU A 62 7.01 -8.95 -17.49
N ALA A 63 7.05 -10.25 -17.77
CA ALA A 63 6.18 -10.86 -18.77
C ALA A 63 4.71 -10.97 -18.29
N ASP A 64 4.51 -11.22 -17.00
CA ASP A 64 3.23 -11.63 -16.42
C ASP A 64 2.41 -10.46 -15.85
N ILE A 65 2.75 -9.22 -16.19
CA ILE A 65 2.04 -8.03 -15.69
C ILE A 65 1.60 -7.08 -16.80
N ILE A 66 0.65 -6.21 -16.44
CA ILE A 66 0.26 -5.03 -17.23
C ILE A 66 0.35 -3.82 -16.31
N LEU A 67 1.29 -2.93 -16.58
CA LEU A 67 1.53 -1.74 -15.77
C LEU A 67 0.66 -0.55 -16.20
N TYR A 68 0.06 0.10 -15.21
CA TYR A 68 -0.70 1.33 -15.33
C TYR A 68 -0.12 2.39 -14.39
N ASN A 69 0.11 3.59 -14.92
CA ASN A 69 0.77 4.67 -14.19
C ASN A 69 -0.20 5.83 -13.98
N VAL A 70 -0.36 6.27 -12.73
CA VAL A 70 -1.17 7.44 -12.38
C VAL A 70 -0.28 8.51 -11.77
N GLU A 71 -0.28 9.71 -12.36
CA GLU A 71 0.51 10.84 -11.87
C GLU A 71 -0.40 12.00 -11.49
N LEU A 72 -0.18 12.53 -10.28
CA LEU A 72 -0.82 13.75 -9.80
C LEU A 72 0.22 14.87 -9.77
N ALA A 73 0.01 15.88 -10.61
CA ALA A 73 0.80 17.09 -10.64
C ALA A 73 0.01 18.28 -10.05
N TYR A 74 0.72 19.22 -9.44
CA TYR A 74 0.13 20.35 -8.72
C TYR A 74 0.39 21.67 -9.44
N GLY A 75 -0.62 22.53 -9.53
CA GLY A 75 -0.53 23.82 -10.21
C GLY A 75 0.05 23.68 -11.62
N SER A 76 1.03 24.51 -11.94
CA SER A 76 1.69 24.52 -13.25
C SER A 76 2.77 23.44 -13.44
N ASP A 77 2.95 22.52 -12.49
CA ASP A 77 4.00 21.50 -12.58
C ASP A 77 3.79 20.57 -13.78
N LYS A 78 4.88 20.15 -14.40
CA LYS A 78 4.81 19.21 -15.53
C LYS A 78 4.47 17.80 -15.03
N PHE A 79 3.90 17.00 -15.93
CA PHE A 79 3.88 15.55 -15.76
C PHE A 79 5.25 15.00 -16.19
N TYR A 80 5.92 14.30 -15.29
CA TYR A 80 7.29 13.80 -15.48
C TYR A 80 7.39 12.29 -15.71
N VAL A 81 6.33 11.55 -15.37
CA VAL A 81 6.31 10.07 -15.40
C VAL A 81 5.30 9.53 -16.41
N THR A 82 4.21 10.26 -16.62
CA THR A 82 3.11 9.85 -17.50
C THR A 82 3.11 10.62 -18.82
N ASP A 83 2.38 10.07 -19.80
CA ASP A 83 2.18 10.65 -21.13
C ASP A 83 0.70 10.54 -21.47
N SER A 84 0.07 11.68 -21.77
CA SER A 84 -1.32 11.80 -22.21
C SER A 84 -1.71 10.90 -23.40
N LYS A 85 -0.75 10.51 -24.24
CA LYS A 85 -1.00 9.64 -25.40
C LYS A 85 -0.97 8.16 -25.07
N ASN A 86 -0.44 7.77 -23.92
CA ASN A 86 -0.36 6.38 -23.50
C ASN A 86 -1.67 5.98 -22.80
N LYS A 87 -2.39 5.00 -23.36
CA LYS A 87 -3.69 4.52 -22.85
C LYS A 87 -3.63 3.90 -21.45
N ARG A 88 -2.44 3.54 -20.97
CA ARG A 88 -2.22 3.00 -19.62
C ARG A 88 -1.73 4.06 -18.63
N HIS A 89 -1.65 5.31 -19.06
CA HIS A 89 -1.26 6.43 -18.21
C HIS A 89 -2.49 7.29 -17.88
N LEU A 90 -2.56 7.75 -16.64
CA LEU A 90 -3.57 8.70 -16.19
C LEU A 90 -2.91 9.91 -15.56
N GLN A 91 -3.24 11.09 -16.09
CA GLN A 91 -2.78 12.38 -15.61
C GLN A 91 -3.89 13.05 -14.79
N LEU A 92 -3.61 13.32 -13.52
CA LEU A 92 -4.49 14.02 -12.59
C LEU A 92 -3.87 15.37 -12.21
N ARG A 93 -4.73 16.37 -11.98
CA ARG A 93 -4.29 17.76 -11.79
C ARG A 93 -4.86 18.33 -10.50
N GLY A 94 -4.00 18.76 -9.59
CA GLY A 94 -4.33 19.25 -8.25
C GLY A 94 -4.44 20.78 -8.13
N ASP A 95 -4.81 21.49 -9.19
CA ASP A 95 -4.69 22.97 -9.29
C ASP A 95 -5.40 23.76 -8.18
N ASP A 96 -6.52 23.25 -7.68
CA ASP A 96 -7.34 23.90 -6.65
C ASP A 96 -7.11 23.33 -5.23
N CYS A 97 -6.08 22.50 -5.04
CA CYS A 97 -5.93 21.69 -3.83
C CYS A 97 -4.57 21.93 -3.16
N ILE A 98 -4.60 22.22 -1.86
CA ILE A 98 -3.39 22.08 -1.04
C ILE A 98 -3.07 20.57 -0.99
N PRO A 99 -1.81 20.15 -1.24
CA PRO A 99 -1.45 18.75 -1.27
C PRO A 99 -1.86 18.01 0.00
N ILE A 100 -2.53 16.87 -0.18
CA ILE A 100 -2.79 15.88 0.86
C ILE A 100 -2.20 14.53 0.43
N TRP A 101 -2.28 13.52 1.29
CA TRP A 101 -1.86 12.17 0.93
C TRP A 101 -2.89 11.49 0.02
N HIS A 102 -2.65 11.47 -1.29
CA HIS A 102 -3.62 10.96 -2.29
C HIS A 102 -3.41 9.50 -2.73
N LYS A 103 -2.43 8.77 -2.18
CA LYS A 103 -2.01 7.44 -2.72
C LYS A 103 -3.19 6.50 -3.00
N GLU A 104 -3.97 6.15 -1.98
CA GLU A 104 -5.10 5.21 -2.11
C GLU A 104 -6.22 5.76 -3.01
N ASN A 105 -6.46 7.09 -2.98
CA ASN A 105 -7.41 7.74 -3.89
C ASN A 105 -6.98 7.64 -5.36
N MET A 106 -5.70 7.90 -5.65
CA MET A 106 -5.15 7.77 -6.99
C MET A 106 -5.21 6.33 -7.49
N ILE A 107 -4.95 5.34 -6.62
CA ILE A 107 -5.06 3.93 -6.96
C ILE A 107 -6.51 3.61 -7.34
N ASN A 108 -7.47 4.02 -6.51
CA ASN A 108 -8.90 3.83 -6.78
C ASN A 108 -9.34 4.46 -8.11
N ILE A 109 -8.89 5.68 -8.42
CA ILE A 109 -9.18 6.35 -9.69
C ILE A 109 -8.53 5.58 -10.85
N GLY A 110 -7.28 5.16 -10.70
CA GLY A 110 -6.55 4.37 -11.69
C GLY A 110 -7.27 3.07 -12.05
N ILE A 111 -7.69 2.31 -11.03
CA ILE A 111 -8.47 1.07 -11.21
C ILE A 111 -9.76 1.36 -11.98
N ARG A 112 -10.52 2.38 -11.59
CA ARG A 112 -11.80 2.70 -12.24
C ARG A 112 -11.65 3.19 -13.69
N LYS A 113 -10.58 3.94 -14.00
CA LYS A 113 -10.42 4.61 -15.30
C LYS A 113 -9.56 3.85 -16.31
N LEU A 114 -8.62 3.02 -15.86
CA LEU A 114 -7.62 2.40 -16.73
C LEU A 114 -7.80 0.89 -16.93
N LEU A 115 -8.33 0.17 -15.94
CA LEU A 115 -8.44 -1.29 -16.05
C LEU A 115 -9.60 -1.68 -16.98
N PRO A 116 -9.41 -2.71 -17.83
CA PRO A 116 -10.46 -3.21 -18.70
C PRO A 116 -11.55 -3.89 -17.87
N SER A 117 -12.80 -3.86 -18.31
CA SER A 117 -13.93 -4.49 -17.59
C SER A 117 -13.80 -5.99 -17.35
N SER A 118 -12.81 -6.67 -17.94
CA SER A 118 -12.52 -8.10 -17.77
C SER A 118 -11.49 -8.41 -16.68
N TRP A 119 -10.89 -7.42 -16.03
CA TRP A 119 -9.82 -7.64 -15.03
C TRP A 119 -10.30 -8.53 -13.88
N LYS A 120 -9.43 -9.44 -13.39
CA LYS A 120 -9.75 -10.37 -12.29
C LYS A 120 -8.93 -10.15 -11.02
N ALA A 121 -7.70 -9.66 -11.16
CA ALA A 121 -6.82 -9.31 -10.04
C ALA A 121 -6.08 -8.01 -10.34
N VAL A 122 -5.80 -7.26 -9.27
CA VAL A 122 -5.02 -6.02 -9.35
C VAL A 122 -4.03 -5.94 -8.20
N ALA A 123 -2.83 -5.45 -8.50
CA ALA A 123 -1.82 -5.07 -7.54
C ALA A 123 -1.62 -3.55 -7.52
N TRP A 124 -1.26 -3.01 -6.36
CA TRP A 124 -0.75 -1.66 -6.22
C TRP A 124 0.57 -1.70 -5.46
N ILE A 125 1.58 -1.06 -6.03
CA ILE A 125 2.97 -1.26 -5.64
C ILE A 125 3.66 0.10 -5.53
N ASP A 126 4.37 0.30 -4.42
CA ASP A 126 5.20 1.49 -4.22
C ASP A 126 6.37 1.51 -5.22
N ALA A 127 6.65 2.70 -5.75
CA ALA A 127 7.67 2.89 -6.78
C ALA A 127 9.12 2.71 -6.30
N ASP A 128 9.33 2.60 -5.00
CA ASP A 128 10.63 2.47 -4.35
C ASP A 128 10.96 1.02 -3.96
N VAL A 129 10.26 0.04 -4.55
CA VAL A 129 10.52 -1.39 -4.31
C VAL A 129 10.99 -2.15 -5.54
N GLU A 130 11.64 -3.29 -5.28
CA GLU A 130 12.06 -4.28 -6.28
C GLU A 130 11.86 -5.69 -5.71
N PHE A 131 11.38 -6.61 -6.54
CA PHE A 131 11.13 -8.00 -6.16
C PHE A 131 12.35 -8.88 -6.51
N GLU A 132 12.76 -9.73 -5.57
CA GLU A 132 13.76 -10.77 -5.83
C GLU A 132 13.13 -12.03 -6.43
N ASN A 133 11.86 -12.29 -6.10
CA ASN A 133 11.14 -13.43 -6.66
C ASN A 133 10.70 -13.09 -8.09
N VAL A 134 11.35 -13.68 -9.09
CA VAL A 134 11.03 -13.52 -10.51
C VAL A 134 9.64 -14.05 -10.90
N HIS A 135 9.00 -14.83 -10.03
CA HIS A 135 7.66 -15.38 -10.22
C HIS A 135 6.61 -14.64 -9.36
N TRP A 136 6.95 -13.48 -8.78
CA TRP A 136 6.06 -12.77 -7.85
C TRP A 136 4.66 -12.54 -8.43
N ALA A 137 4.55 -12.20 -9.72
CA ALA A 137 3.29 -11.92 -10.38
C ALA A 137 2.45 -13.19 -10.60
N SER A 138 3.07 -14.25 -11.15
CA SER A 138 2.40 -15.53 -11.35
C SER A 138 2.00 -16.19 -10.01
N ASP A 139 2.86 -16.12 -9.00
CA ASP A 139 2.59 -16.65 -7.66
C ASP A 139 1.43 -15.90 -7.01
N THR A 140 1.39 -14.57 -7.16
CA THR A 140 0.26 -13.74 -6.73
C THR A 140 -1.05 -14.22 -7.34
N LEU A 141 -1.09 -14.42 -8.66
CA LEU A 141 -2.28 -14.86 -9.36
C LEU A 141 -2.75 -16.26 -8.93
N LYS A 142 -1.83 -17.17 -8.65
CA LYS A 142 -2.14 -18.52 -8.14
C LYS A 142 -2.71 -18.49 -6.73
N ILE A 143 -2.13 -17.68 -5.84
CA ILE A 143 -2.62 -17.51 -4.47
C ILE A 143 -4.00 -16.84 -4.48
N LEU A 144 -4.22 -15.84 -5.33
CA LEU A 144 -5.52 -15.18 -5.46
C LEU A 144 -6.58 -16.08 -6.12
N ASN A 145 -6.18 -17.16 -6.79
CA ASN A 145 -7.10 -18.14 -7.34
C ASN A 145 -7.63 -19.09 -6.26
N GLY A 146 -8.58 -18.60 -5.46
CA GLY A 146 -9.31 -19.44 -4.50
C GLY A 146 -8.66 -19.60 -3.12
N CYS A 147 -7.34 -19.39 -2.96
CA CYS A 147 -6.68 -19.49 -1.65
C CYS A 147 -6.86 -18.22 -0.79
N LYS A 148 -6.46 -17.05 -1.28
CA LYS A 148 -6.62 -15.76 -0.59
C LYS A 148 -7.41 -14.76 -1.43
N ASP A 149 -8.01 -13.78 -0.78
CA ASP A 149 -8.75 -12.71 -1.47
C ASP A 149 -7.91 -11.44 -1.64
N ILE A 150 -6.95 -11.25 -0.74
CA ILE A 150 -6.00 -10.14 -0.67
C ILE A 150 -4.65 -10.64 -0.13
N VAL A 151 -3.55 -10.16 -0.70
CA VAL A 151 -2.19 -10.54 -0.31
C VAL A 151 -1.27 -9.33 -0.24
N GLN A 152 -0.31 -9.36 0.67
CA GLN A 152 0.93 -8.58 0.51
C GLN A 152 1.89 -9.34 -0.39
N VAL A 153 2.46 -8.66 -1.39
CA VAL A 153 3.21 -9.31 -2.48
C VAL A 153 4.68 -9.59 -2.09
N PHE A 154 4.90 -9.88 -0.81
CA PHE A 154 6.22 -10.19 -0.25
C PHE A 154 6.07 -10.82 1.14
N SER A 155 7.09 -11.57 1.57
CA SER A 155 7.20 -12.05 2.94
C SER A 155 8.09 -11.16 3.79
N HIS A 156 9.19 -10.64 3.22
CA HIS A 156 10.16 -9.80 3.92
C HIS A 156 10.63 -8.65 3.03
N ALA A 157 10.83 -7.48 3.62
CA ALA A 157 11.42 -6.33 2.96
C ALA A 157 12.81 -6.04 3.54
N VAL A 158 13.82 -6.02 2.67
CA VAL A 158 15.16 -5.51 2.99
C VAL A 158 15.14 -4.01 2.77
N ASP A 159 15.25 -3.27 3.85
CA ASP A 159 15.29 -1.82 3.85
C ASP A 159 16.73 -1.35 3.70
N MET A 160 16.99 -0.58 2.64
CA MET A 160 18.35 -0.23 2.24
C MET A 160 18.71 1.21 2.60
N ASP A 161 20.01 1.45 2.77
CA ASP A 161 20.57 2.81 2.79
C ASP A 161 20.77 3.36 1.36
N LYS A 162 21.32 4.58 1.28
CA LYS A 162 21.60 5.27 0.00
C LYS A 162 22.60 4.53 -0.89
N ASP A 163 23.49 3.74 -0.28
CA ASP A 163 24.54 2.97 -0.95
C ASP A 163 24.07 1.52 -1.23
N GLN A 164 22.77 1.26 -1.02
CA GLN A 164 22.09 -0.03 -1.22
C GLN A 164 22.52 -1.15 -0.24
N ASN A 165 23.12 -0.79 0.89
CA ASN A 165 23.39 -1.76 1.96
C ASN A 165 22.12 -2.02 2.77
N ALA A 166 21.91 -3.28 3.17
CA ALA A 166 20.80 -3.65 4.03
C ALA A 166 20.96 -3.04 5.44
N MET A 167 19.98 -2.23 5.85
CA MET A 167 19.91 -1.64 7.20
C MET A 167 19.03 -2.44 8.14
N SER A 168 17.92 -2.98 7.62
CA SER A 168 16.90 -3.66 8.43
C SER A 168 16.09 -4.62 7.56
N ILE A 169 15.45 -5.59 8.21
CA ILE A 169 14.51 -6.51 7.57
C ILE A 169 13.17 -6.38 8.28
N PHE A 170 12.10 -6.19 7.51
CA PHE A 170 10.74 -6.12 8.02
C PHE A 170 9.90 -7.27 7.45
N PRO A 171 9.33 -8.15 8.29
CA PRO A 171 8.37 -9.11 7.81
C PRO A 171 7.05 -8.41 7.45
N SER A 172 6.40 -8.91 6.42
CA SER A 172 5.12 -8.39 5.95
C SER A 172 4.01 -8.73 6.96
N PHE A 173 3.04 -7.83 7.10
CA PHE A 173 1.83 -8.05 7.89
C PHE A 173 1.13 -9.37 7.51
N GLY A 174 0.99 -9.64 6.21
CA GLY A 174 0.36 -10.87 5.71
C GLY A 174 1.14 -12.13 6.06
N PHE A 175 2.48 -12.05 6.08
CA PHE A 175 3.34 -13.16 6.51
C PHE A 175 3.14 -13.46 7.99
N GLN A 176 3.20 -12.44 8.85
CA GLN A 176 3.03 -12.61 10.28
C GLN A 176 1.66 -13.18 10.64
N LEU A 177 0.60 -12.70 9.97
CA LEU A 177 -0.75 -13.22 10.13
C LEU A 177 -0.83 -14.71 9.75
N THR A 178 -0.30 -15.07 8.58
CA THR A 178 -0.35 -16.44 8.06
C THR A 178 0.45 -17.41 8.94
N LYS A 179 1.47 -16.93 9.66
CA LYS A 179 2.23 -17.73 10.63
C LYS A 179 1.57 -17.83 12.01
N GLY A 180 0.32 -17.36 12.16
CA GLY A 180 -0.45 -17.48 13.39
C GLY A 180 0.13 -16.67 14.55
N ARG A 181 0.94 -15.65 14.27
CA ARG A 181 1.49 -14.80 15.32
C ARG A 181 0.40 -13.87 15.84
N SER A 182 0.49 -13.49 17.11
CA SER A 182 -0.32 -12.41 17.66
C SER A 182 0.10 -11.07 17.07
N TYR A 183 -0.86 -10.23 16.72
CA TYR A 183 -0.57 -8.88 16.24
C TYR A 183 0.22 -8.11 17.30
N GLY A 184 1.38 -7.58 16.90
CA GLY A 184 2.30 -6.87 17.77
C GLY A 184 3.75 -7.08 17.35
N GLY A 185 4.67 -6.58 18.17
CA GLY A 185 6.11 -6.67 17.92
C GLY A 185 6.72 -5.40 17.31
N ASN A 186 8.03 -5.29 17.44
CA ASN A 186 8.84 -4.15 17.00
C ASN A 186 10.03 -4.63 16.16
N GLY A 187 10.66 -3.72 15.41
CA GLY A 187 11.86 -4.01 14.63
C GLY A 187 11.67 -5.20 13.69
N ILE A 188 12.54 -6.20 13.81
CA ILE A 188 12.52 -7.41 12.96
C ILE A 188 11.27 -8.29 13.12
N ASN A 189 10.43 -8.03 14.13
CA ASN A 189 9.17 -8.75 14.35
C ASN A 189 7.93 -7.88 14.09
N MET A 190 8.11 -6.63 13.66
CA MET A 190 7.00 -5.73 13.30
C MET A 190 6.14 -6.32 12.18
N TRP A 191 4.84 -6.03 12.21
CA TRP A 191 3.93 -6.38 11.11
C TRP A 191 3.88 -5.22 10.12
N HIS A 192 4.71 -5.26 9.07
CA HIS A 192 4.84 -4.12 8.18
C HIS A 192 3.69 -4.06 7.15
N PRO A 193 2.86 -3.00 7.12
CA PRO A 193 1.68 -2.95 6.26
C PRO A 193 1.96 -2.39 4.86
N GLY A 194 3.07 -1.71 4.60
CA GLY A 194 3.29 -0.97 3.35
C GLY A 194 3.77 -1.77 2.14
N PHE A 195 4.30 -1.04 1.14
CA PHE A 195 5.00 -1.52 -0.05
C PHE A 195 4.15 -2.07 -1.18
N ALA A 196 3.71 -3.33 -1.10
CA ALA A 196 3.12 -4.02 -2.25
C ALA A 196 1.97 -4.93 -1.85
N TRP A 197 0.83 -4.74 -2.50
CA TRP A 197 -0.40 -5.48 -2.24
C TRP A 197 -1.08 -5.88 -3.54
N ALA A 198 -1.88 -6.94 -3.47
CA ALA A 198 -2.76 -7.35 -4.54
C ALA A 198 -4.06 -7.95 -4.01
N CYS A 199 -5.13 -7.83 -4.77
CA CYS A 199 -6.41 -8.45 -4.43
C CYS A 199 -7.18 -8.91 -5.67
N THR A 200 -8.13 -9.81 -5.42
CA THR A 200 -9.13 -10.17 -6.44
C THR A 200 -10.07 -9.00 -6.68
N ARG A 201 -10.67 -8.94 -7.88
CA ARG A 201 -11.73 -7.98 -8.18
C ARG A 201 -12.89 -8.05 -7.20
N ARG A 202 -13.31 -9.27 -6.86
CA ARG A 202 -14.36 -9.50 -5.85
C ARG A 202 -14.02 -8.85 -4.51
N ALA A 203 -12.77 -8.98 -4.06
CA ALA A 203 -12.31 -8.33 -2.84
C ALA A 203 -12.36 -6.80 -2.99
N TYR A 204 -11.80 -6.24 -4.06
CA TYR A 204 -11.84 -4.80 -4.32
C TYR A 204 -13.26 -4.21 -4.34
N GLU A 205 -14.18 -4.87 -5.03
CA GLU A 205 -15.60 -4.48 -5.09
C GLU A 205 -16.27 -4.58 -3.71
N LYS A 206 -15.99 -5.66 -2.95
CA LYS A 206 -16.48 -5.81 -1.57
C LYS A 206 -15.98 -4.70 -0.65
N MET A 207 -14.71 -4.29 -0.78
CA MET A 207 -14.14 -3.19 -0.01
C MET A 207 -14.79 -1.83 -0.34
N GLY A 208 -15.41 -1.70 -1.51
CA GLY A 208 -15.88 -0.42 -2.07
C GLY A 208 -14.72 0.43 -2.62
N GLY A 209 -13.63 -0.22 -3.04
CA GLY A 209 -12.33 0.41 -3.27
C GLY A 209 -11.43 0.41 -2.03
N LEU A 210 -10.18 0.86 -2.21
CA LEU A 210 -9.24 1.05 -1.10
C LEU A 210 -9.69 2.19 -0.18
N TYR A 211 -9.33 2.10 1.10
CA TYR A 211 -9.62 3.15 2.06
C TYR A 211 -8.79 4.42 1.77
N GLU A 212 -9.46 5.48 1.31
CA GLU A 212 -8.80 6.70 0.80
C GLU A 212 -8.92 7.92 1.71
N ARG A 213 -9.44 7.76 2.93
CA ARG A 213 -9.69 8.88 3.88
C ARG A 213 -8.50 9.20 4.79
N SER A 214 -7.40 8.44 4.69
CA SER A 214 -6.13 8.68 5.41
C SER A 214 -5.29 9.78 4.72
N VAL A 215 -5.68 11.04 4.91
CA VAL A 215 -5.10 12.20 4.19
C VAL A 215 -3.68 12.61 4.59
N LEU A 216 -3.08 11.90 5.54
CA LEU A 216 -1.70 12.10 6.00
C LEU A 216 -0.90 10.77 6.00
N GLY A 217 -1.32 9.83 5.15
CA GLY A 217 -0.80 8.47 5.05
C GLY A 217 -1.36 7.56 6.14
N ALA A 218 -0.78 6.35 6.27
CA ALA A 218 -1.30 5.24 7.09
C ALA A 218 -2.51 4.48 6.49
N GLY A 219 -2.87 4.73 5.23
CA GLY A 219 -3.97 4.01 4.57
C GLY A 219 -3.74 2.49 4.54
N ASP A 220 -2.52 2.07 4.27
CA ASP A 220 -2.06 0.68 4.39
C ASP A 220 -2.23 0.09 5.80
N HIS A 221 -1.83 0.82 6.83
CA HIS A 221 -1.99 0.43 8.23
C HIS A 221 -3.46 0.29 8.63
N ASN A 222 -4.29 1.27 8.26
CA ASN A 222 -5.73 1.26 8.54
C ASN A 222 -6.41 0.08 7.84
N MET A 223 -6.10 -0.16 6.56
CA MET A 223 -6.65 -1.30 5.82
C MET A 223 -6.19 -2.64 6.40
N ALA A 224 -4.90 -2.78 6.74
CA ALA A 224 -4.36 -4.01 7.30
C ALA A 224 -4.99 -4.38 8.65
N LEU A 225 -5.20 -3.40 9.53
CA LEU A 225 -5.85 -3.62 10.82
C LEU A 225 -7.35 -3.89 10.69
N ALA A 226 -8.03 -3.20 9.78
CA ALA A 226 -9.43 -3.47 9.48
C ALA A 226 -9.63 -4.92 8.98
N LEU A 227 -8.70 -5.47 8.18
CA LEU A 227 -8.77 -6.87 7.71
C LEU A 227 -8.74 -7.91 8.85
N ILE A 228 -8.20 -7.55 10.02
CA ILE A 228 -8.14 -8.44 11.18
C ILE A 228 -9.08 -8.04 12.33
N GLY A 229 -10.04 -7.14 12.08
CA GLY A 229 -11.02 -6.72 13.08
C GLY A 229 -10.46 -5.76 14.15
N ASN A 230 -9.43 -4.99 13.82
CA ASN A 230 -8.77 -4.04 14.72
C ASN A 230 -8.72 -2.61 14.13
N GLY A 231 -9.64 -2.26 13.23
CA GLY A 231 -9.68 -0.99 12.52
C GLY A 231 -9.67 0.23 13.45
N GLU A 232 -10.44 0.24 14.53
CA GLU A 232 -10.42 1.35 15.49
C GLU A 232 -9.03 1.55 16.12
N LYS A 233 -8.27 0.48 16.36
CA LYS A 233 -6.90 0.53 16.91
C LYS A 233 -5.87 1.06 15.92
N SER A 234 -6.24 1.25 14.65
CA SER A 234 -5.34 1.79 13.62
C SER A 234 -5.20 3.30 13.66
N VAL A 235 -6.15 3.98 14.31
CA VAL A 235 -6.12 5.43 14.51
C VAL A 235 -5.85 5.75 15.97
N ASN A 236 -5.40 6.98 16.23
CA ASN A 236 -5.15 7.41 17.60
C ASN A 236 -6.47 7.57 18.38
N ILE A 237 -6.46 7.30 19.69
CA ILE A 237 -7.66 7.42 20.53
C ILE A 237 -8.22 8.85 20.57
N ASP A 238 -7.38 9.85 20.39
CA ASP A 238 -7.75 11.28 20.43
C ASP A 238 -8.25 11.81 19.09
N THR A 239 -8.31 10.96 18.05
CA THR A 239 -8.91 11.30 16.76
C THR A 239 -10.44 11.44 16.88
N THR A 240 -11.02 12.25 15.98
CA THR A 240 -12.48 12.46 15.89
C THR A 240 -13.26 11.15 15.74
N GLN A 241 -14.50 11.14 16.23
CA GLN A 241 -15.38 9.98 16.07
C GLN A 241 -15.67 9.69 14.58
N ASP A 242 -15.85 10.73 13.75
CA ASP A 242 -16.06 10.58 12.30
C ASP A 242 -14.93 9.79 11.63
N TYR A 243 -13.67 10.07 11.97
CA TYR A 243 -12.56 9.32 11.38
C TYR A 243 -12.52 7.87 11.88
N LYS A 244 -12.78 7.62 13.17
CA LYS A 244 -12.90 6.25 13.70
C LYS A 244 -14.02 5.47 13.00
N ASP A 245 -15.20 6.05 12.91
CA ASP A 245 -16.37 5.45 12.27
C ASP A 245 -16.09 5.10 10.81
N SER A 246 -15.42 5.99 10.08
CA SER A 246 -15.08 5.73 8.68
C SER A 246 -14.15 4.50 8.50
N VAL A 247 -13.26 4.24 9.46
CA VAL A 247 -12.40 3.04 9.46
C VAL A 247 -13.19 1.80 9.87
N ILE A 248 -14.07 1.92 10.87
CA ILE A 248 -14.95 0.84 11.32
C ILE A 248 -15.91 0.43 10.18
N ASP A 249 -16.44 1.38 9.42
CA ASP A 249 -17.26 1.11 8.24
C ASP A 249 -16.48 0.33 7.18
N PHE A 250 -15.20 0.66 6.98
CA PHE A 250 -14.33 -0.10 6.09
C PHE A 250 -14.08 -1.52 6.63
N GLU A 251 -13.81 -1.67 7.92
CA GLU A 251 -13.71 -2.98 8.60
C GLU A 251 -14.95 -3.85 8.36
N CYS A 252 -16.15 -3.28 8.54
CA CYS A 252 -17.40 -3.98 8.28
C CYS A 252 -17.50 -4.52 6.86
N ARG A 253 -17.03 -3.75 5.86
CA ARG A 253 -17.00 -4.19 4.45
C ARG A 253 -15.98 -5.30 4.21
N VAL A 254 -14.80 -5.23 4.82
CA VAL A 254 -13.71 -6.19 4.55
C VAL A 254 -13.79 -7.47 5.38
N ARG A 255 -14.69 -7.52 6.37
CA ARG A 255 -14.89 -8.70 7.24
C ARG A 255 -14.99 -10.00 6.44
N GLY A 256 -14.20 -10.99 6.85
CA GLY A 256 -14.17 -12.33 6.24
C GLY A 256 -13.38 -12.42 4.92
N LEU A 257 -12.74 -11.34 4.44
CA LEU A 257 -11.74 -11.47 3.38
C LEU A 257 -10.50 -12.19 3.94
N ARG A 258 -9.96 -13.13 3.15
CA ARG A 258 -8.79 -13.91 3.55
C ARG A 258 -7.53 -13.18 3.13
N LEU A 259 -6.79 -12.70 4.13
CA LEU A 259 -5.48 -12.07 3.96
C LEU A 259 -4.36 -13.14 3.96
N GLY A 260 -3.40 -12.98 3.05
CA GLY A 260 -2.17 -13.75 3.05
C GLY A 260 -0.98 -12.94 2.55
N TYR A 261 0.03 -13.64 2.06
CA TYR A 261 1.23 -13.05 1.49
C TYR A 261 1.74 -13.88 0.32
N VAL A 262 2.65 -13.30 -0.46
CA VAL A 262 3.41 -13.99 -1.50
C VAL A 262 4.83 -14.22 -0.98
N PRO A 263 5.35 -15.46 -0.99
CA PRO A 263 6.73 -15.73 -0.61
C PRO A 263 7.70 -14.98 -1.53
N GLY A 264 8.60 -14.21 -0.92
CA GLY A 264 9.59 -13.44 -1.66
C GLY A 264 10.16 -12.31 -0.83
N VAL A 265 11.39 -11.92 -1.15
CA VAL A 265 12.02 -10.74 -0.58
C VAL A 265 11.80 -9.57 -1.54
N ILE A 266 11.50 -8.40 -0.97
CA ILE A 266 11.60 -7.13 -1.71
C ILE A 266 12.74 -6.29 -1.16
N ARG A 267 13.37 -5.52 -2.03
CA ARG A 267 14.28 -4.43 -1.64
C ARG A 267 13.50 -3.13 -1.61
N HIS A 268 13.63 -2.36 -0.54
CA HIS A 268 13.05 -1.03 -0.42
C HIS A 268 14.18 0.00 -0.49
N TYR A 269 14.16 0.80 -1.56
CA TYR A 269 15.20 1.77 -1.89
C TYR A 269 15.12 3.02 -1.03
N PHE A 270 16.29 3.54 -0.66
CA PHE A 270 16.38 4.76 0.12
C PHE A 270 15.90 6.00 -0.66
N HIS A 271 15.11 6.82 0.03
CA HIS A 271 14.57 8.09 -0.46
C HIS A 271 14.40 9.09 0.72
N GLY A 272 15.44 9.19 1.56
CA GLY A 272 15.44 10.02 2.74
C GLY A 272 15.11 9.28 4.05
N SER A 273 15.60 9.84 5.15
CA SER A 273 15.63 9.17 6.44
C SER A 273 14.24 8.93 7.04
N LYS A 274 14.09 7.81 7.75
CA LYS A 274 12.84 7.47 8.44
C LYS A 274 12.50 8.45 9.58
N LYS A 275 13.51 9.10 10.17
CA LYS A 275 13.32 10.15 11.18
C LYS A 275 12.43 11.28 10.67
N ASN A 276 12.64 11.71 9.43
CA ASN A 276 11.89 12.79 8.79
C ASN A 276 10.45 12.39 8.43
N ARG A 277 10.13 11.09 8.44
CA ARG A 277 8.78 10.57 8.15
C ARG A 277 7.81 10.72 9.33
N LYS A 278 8.31 11.00 10.54
CA LYS A 278 7.53 11.29 11.77
C LYS A 278 6.38 10.30 12.02
N TYR A 279 6.56 9.01 11.74
CA TYR A 279 5.47 8.02 11.81
C TYR A 279 4.81 7.94 13.19
N SER A 280 5.57 8.15 14.27
CA SER A 280 5.09 8.16 15.66
C SER A 280 4.36 9.45 16.07
N GLU A 281 4.43 10.51 15.27
CA GLU A 281 3.96 11.85 15.66
C GLU A 281 3.02 12.50 14.65
N ARG A 282 3.04 12.11 13.37
CA ARG A 282 2.23 12.73 12.31
C ARG A 282 0.73 12.73 12.61
N TRP A 283 0.23 11.73 13.36
CA TRP A 283 -1.17 11.66 13.76
C TRP A 283 -1.61 12.88 14.58
N LYS A 284 -0.69 13.56 15.29
CA LYS A 284 -0.98 14.77 16.05
C LYS A 284 -1.54 15.88 15.16
N ILE A 285 -1.07 16.00 13.91
CA ILE A 285 -1.60 16.98 12.94
C ILE A 285 -3.10 16.77 12.72
N LEU A 286 -3.56 15.52 12.67
CA LEU A 286 -4.98 15.20 12.49
C LEU A 286 -5.80 15.49 13.76
N VAL A 287 -5.24 15.20 14.94
CA VAL A 287 -5.89 15.45 16.24
C VAL A 287 -5.98 16.95 16.54
N ASP A 288 -4.87 17.68 16.41
CA ASP A 288 -4.78 19.12 16.71
C ASP A 288 -5.69 19.97 15.81
N ASN A 289 -6.08 19.44 14.65
CA ASN A 289 -6.97 20.08 13.69
C ASN A 289 -8.35 19.40 13.60
N GLU A 290 -8.70 18.52 14.56
CA GLU A 290 -10.00 17.85 14.64
C GLU A 290 -10.45 17.26 13.29
N TYR A 291 -9.55 16.55 12.60
CA TYR A 291 -9.81 16.08 11.24
C TYR A 291 -11.04 15.16 11.18
N SER A 292 -12.05 15.58 10.42
CA SER A 292 -13.27 14.83 10.10
C SER A 292 -13.29 14.49 8.60
N PRO A 293 -13.07 13.23 8.18
CA PRO A 293 -13.10 12.85 6.78
C PRO A 293 -14.38 13.18 6.01
N SER A 294 -15.55 13.13 6.66
CA SER A 294 -16.83 13.40 6.01
C SER A 294 -17.07 14.90 5.81
N GLU A 295 -16.60 15.73 6.75
CA GLU A 295 -16.77 17.18 6.69
C GLU A 295 -15.66 17.87 5.89
N HIS A 296 -14.41 17.46 6.09
CA HIS A 296 -13.24 18.19 5.57
C HIS A 296 -12.83 17.74 4.16
N MET A 297 -13.30 16.59 3.69
CA MET A 297 -12.88 16.02 2.41
C MET A 297 -14.07 15.59 1.55
N ARG A 298 -14.00 15.92 0.25
CA ARG A 298 -15.00 15.52 -0.75
C ARG A 298 -14.35 14.97 -2.00
N VAL A 299 -15.07 14.11 -2.70
CA VAL A 299 -14.65 13.63 -4.03
C VAL A 299 -15.01 14.68 -5.08
N ARG A 300 -14.04 15.12 -5.88
CA ARG A 300 -14.26 16.03 -7.00
C ARG A 300 -14.94 15.27 -8.14
N LYS A 301 -16.11 15.76 -8.56
CA LYS A 301 -16.97 15.06 -9.54
C LYS A 301 -16.33 14.83 -10.92
N SER A 302 -15.44 15.74 -11.36
CA SER A 302 -14.85 15.67 -12.70
C SER A 302 -13.90 14.48 -12.89
N ASP A 303 -13.16 14.11 -11.85
CA ASP A 303 -12.09 13.13 -11.98
C ASP A 303 -11.96 12.12 -10.84
N GLY A 304 -12.70 12.32 -9.74
CA GLY A 304 -12.67 11.45 -8.57
C GLY A 304 -11.59 11.81 -7.55
N LEU A 305 -10.85 12.90 -7.75
CA LEU A 305 -9.79 13.32 -6.84
C LEU A 305 -10.40 13.75 -5.49
N LEU A 306 -9.86 13.24 -4.38
CA LEU A 306 -10.23 13.71 -3.05
C LEU A 306 -9.69 15.12 -2.85
N VAL A 307 -10.53 16.09 -2.49
CA VAL A 307 -10.14 17.50 -2.30
C VAL A 307 -10.75 18.06 -1.01
N PRO A 308 -10.10 19.04 -0.37
CA PRO A 308 -10.66 19.73 0.78
C PRO A 308 -12.01 20.38 0.47
N THR A 309 -12.88 20.42 1.48
CA THR A 309 -14.11 21.22 1.50
C THR A 309 -13.83 22.63 2.00
N ALA A 310 -14.84 23.50 1.94
CA ALA A 310 -14.76 24.85 2.52
C ALA A 310 -14.66 24.85 4.06
N THR A 311 -15.06 23.76 4.72
CA THR A 311 -14.98 23.60 6.17
C THR A 311 -13.66 22.99 6.63
N CYS A 312 -12.85 22.45 5.71
CA CYS A 312 -11.53 21.92 6.04
C CYS A 312 -10.65 23.01 6.69
N PRO A 313 -10.08 22.78 7.89
CA PRO A 313 -9.25 23.76 8.57
C PRO A 313 -8.06 24.17 7.69
N PRO A 314 -7.85 25.46 7.41
CA PRO A 314 -6.68 25.91 6.64
C PRO A 314 -5.36 25.51 7.31
N ARG A 315 -5.35 25.47 8.66
CA ARG A 315 -4.20 25.02 9.45
C ARG A 315 -3.84 23.56 9.18
N LEU A 316 -4.82 22.66 9.08
CA LEU A 316 -4.59 21.25 8.73
C LEU A 316 -3.80 21.13 7.42
N LEU A 317 -4.24 21.87 6.40
CA LEU A 317 -3.62 21.85 5.07
C LEU A 317 -2.20 22.45 5.09
N ALA A 318 -1.99 23.51 5.87
CA ALA A 318 -0.66 24.09 6.06
C ALA A 318 0.29 23.13 6.79
N ASP A 319 -0.18 22.44 7.83
CA ASP A 319 0.60 21.46 8.60
C ASP A 319 0.94 20.22 7.76
N ILE A 320 0.00 19.73 6.95
CA ILE A 320 0.26 18.65 5.98
C ILE A 320 1.31 19.08 4.95
N ARG A 321 1.20 20.30 4.40
CA ARG A 321 2.19 20.83 3.45
C ARG A 321 3.57 20.94 4.08
N LYS A 322 3.66 21.44 5.31
CA LYS A 322 4.91 21.49 6.08
C LYS A 322 5.48 20.10 6.29
N TYR A 323 4.64 19.12 6.65
CA TYR A 323 5.07 17.74 6.79
C TYR A 323 5.70 17.19 5.51
N PHE A 324 5.10 17.43 4.34
CA PHE A 324 5.71 17.01 3.06
C PHE A 324 7.11 17.62 2.83
N GLN A 325 7.31 18.89 3.20
CA GLN A 325 8.61 19.56 3.11
C GLN A 325 9.63 18.99 4.11
N GLU A 326 9.19 18.61 5.31
CA GLU A 326 10.07 18.05 6.33
C GLU A 326 10.54 16.63 6.01
N ARG A 327 9.80 15.88 5.17
CA ARG A 327 10.19 14.52 4.76
C ARG A 327 11.55 14.47 4.06
N ASN A 328 11.94 15.54 3.37
CA ASN A 328 13.22 15.70 2.68
C ASN A 328 13.63 14.44 1.90
N GLU A 329 12.82 14.03 0.91
CA GLU A 329 12.98 12.73 0.26
C GLU A 329 14.18 12.67 -0.71
N ASP A 330 14.86 13.79 -0.92
CA ASP A 330 16.15 13.90 -1.60
C ASP A 330 17.35 13.85 -0.64
N GLU A 331 17.11 13.76 0.68
CA GLU A 331 18.19 13.64 1.67
C GLU A 331 19.15 12.51 1.28
N GLY A 332 20.44 12.84 1.18
CA GLY A 332 21.50 11.89 0.84
C GLY A 332 21.87 11.81 -0.65
N PHE A 333 21.25 12.60 -1.52
CA PHE A 333 21.55 12.69 -2.96
C PHE A 333 21.98 14.08 -3.42
#